data_AF-E0W4I0-F1
#
_entry.id   AF-E0W4I0-F1
#
_cell.length_a   1.000
_cell.length_b   1.000
_cell.length_c   1.000
_cell.angle_alpha   90.00
_cell.angle_beta   90.00
_cell.angle_gamma   90.00
#
_symmetry.space_group_name_H-M   'P 1'
#
loop_
_entity.id
_entity.type
_entity.pdbx_description
1 polymer ?
#
loop_
_entity_poly.entity_id
_entity_poly.type
_entity_poly.pdbx_seq_one_letter_code
_entity_poly.pdbx_strand_id
1 'polypeptide(L)'
;SDLSVCDTDQKEKAIDETFCLSVDHLGAPVDIYSDPDYKLKCIGFWKENLKSYLITYDELDAFSKYRCWVYQRADLNRVLMSESIGAYCHLKQDVTSWNYTEGAAVAIEMQEYERERDQCPMHFDDGTNPWLLSENTLKILI
;
A
#
# COMPACT_ATOMS: atom_id res chain seq x y z
N SER A 1 1.78 11.26 1.25
CA SER A 1 2.64 10.07 1.21
C SER A 1 2.50 9.39 -0.13
N ASP A 2 3.59 8.80 -0.63
CA ASP A 2 3.59 8.03 -1.88
C ASP A 2 3.37 6.53 -1.60
N LEU A 3 2.71 5.83 -2.54
CA LEU A 3 2.55 4.38 -2.53
C LEU A 3 3.11 3.80 -3.82
N SER A 4 4.06 2.86 -3.70
CA SER A 4 4.54 2.07 -4.84
C SER A 4 4.41 0.56 -4.59
N VAL A 5 3.93 -0.15 -5.62
CA VAL A 5 3.74 -1.61 -5.66
C VAL A 5 4.24 -2.12 -7.02
N CYS A 6 5.53 -1.93 -7.28
CA CYS A 6 6.17 -2.26 -8.55
C CYS A 6 7.29 -3.28 -8.35
N ASP A 7 6.95 -4.52 -7.97
CA ASP A 7 7.89 -5.64 -7.95
C ASP A 7 7.24 -6.90 -8.55
N THR A 8 8.06 -7.80 -9.09
CA THR A 8 7.66 -9.07 -9.70
C THR A 8 6.79 -9.93 -8.80
N ASP A 9 6.99 -9.85 -7.49
CA ASP A 9 6.20 -10.59 -6.52
C ASP A 9 4.94 -9.83 -6.04
N GLN A 10 4.78 -8.53 -6.34
CA GLN A 10 3.68 -7.64 -5.89
C GLN A 10 3.30 -7.78 -4.39
N LYS A 11 4.21 -8.32 -3.58
CA LYS A 11 4.01 -8.63 -2.16
C LYS A 11 4.60 -7.59 -1.25
N GLU A 12 5.25 -6.56 -1.79
CA GLU A 12 5.87 -5.51 -1.00
C GLU A 12 5.24 -4.17 -1.33
N LYS A 13 5.00 -3.42 -0.27
CA LYS A 13 4.48 -2.06 -0.32
C LYS A 13 5.50 -1.14 0.32
N ALA A 14 5.92 -0.11 -0.42
CA ALA A 14 6.74 0.97 0.10
C ALA A 14 5.86 2.19 0.42
N ILE A 15 6.11 2.82 1.57
CA ILE A 15 5.47 4.08 1.98
C ILE A 15 6.56 5.10 2.24
N ASP A 16 6.44 6.24 1.56
CA ASP A 16 7.27 7.42 1.81
C ASP A 16 6.43 8.57 2.32
N GLU A 17 6.85 9.21 3.41
CA GLU A 17 6.18 10.41 3.91
C GLU A 17 6.33 11.54 2.88
N THR A 18 7.57 11.77 2.45
CA THR A 18 7.94 12.86 1.54
C THR A 18 8.78 12.31 0.37
N PHE A 19 8.14 12.09 -0.78
CA PHE A 19 8.86 11.72 -1.99
C PHE A 19 9.67 12.90 -2.53
N CYS A 20 11.00 12.81 -2.47
CA CYS A 20 11.92 13.83 -2.98
C CYS A 20 12.61 13.33 -4.24
N LEU A 21 12.23 13.86 -5.41
CA LEU A 21 12.94 13.59 -6.65
C LEU A 21 14.07 14.61 -6.82
N SER A 22 15.34 14.17 -6.74
CA SER A 22 16.43 15.02 -7.18
C SER A 22 16.53 14.99 -8.70
N VAL A 23 16.46 16.17 -9.32
CA VAL A 23 16.53 16.34 -10.78
C VAL A 23 17.83 17.01 -11.17
N ASP A 24 18.37 16.59 -12.30
CA ASP A 24 19.52 17.22 -12.94
C ASP A 24 19.12 18.59 -13.50
N HIS A 25 20.10 19.39 -13.93
CA HIS A 25 19.90 20.62 -14.69
C HIS A 25 19.07 20.46 -15.97
N LEU A 26 18.95 19.22 -16.48
CA LEU A 26 18.13 18.83 -17.63
C LEU A 26 16.73 18.32 -17.25
N GLY A 27 16.37 18.29 -15.96
CA GLY A 27 15.10 17.74 -15.48
C GLY A 27 15.04 16.20 -15.45
N ALA A 28 16.16 15.53 -15.75
CA ALA A 28 16.26 14.08 -15.61
C ALA A 28 16.44 13.68 -14.14
N PRO A 29 15.80 12.62 -13.63
CA PRO A 29 16.01 12.17 -12.26
C PRO A 29 17.45 11.68 -12.07
N VAL A 30 18.16 12.25 -11.10
CA VAL A 30 19.55 11.86 -10.72
C VAL A 30 19.52 10.82 -9.62
N ASP A 31 18.57 10.94 -8.70
CA ASP A 31 18.41 9.98 -7.61
C ASP A 31 17.48 8.84 -8.03
N ILE A 32 18.10 7.70 -8.28
CA ILE A 32 17.45 6.43 -8.60
C ILE A 32 17.42 5.47 -7.38
N TYR A 33 17.93 5.90 -6.22
CA TYR A 33 18.01 5.09 -5.00
C TYR A 33 17.50 5.87 -3.78
N SER A 34 16.21 6.21 -3.78
CA SER A 34 15.53 6.57 -2.55
C SER A 34 15.17 5.29 -1.79
N ASP A 35 15.77 5.09 -0.62
CA ASP A 35 15.33 4.05 0.30
C ASP A 35 14.00 4.51 0.92
N PRO A 36 12.92 3.71 0.80
CA PRO A 36 11.64 4.13 1.34
C PRO A 36 11.61 4.04 2.87
N ASP A 37 10.82 4.91 3.49
CA ASP A 37 10.74 5.03 4.95
C ASP A 37 10.20 3.74 5.60
N TYR A 38 9.21 3.11 4.95
CA TYR A 38 8.61 1.86 5.40
C TYR A 38 8.49 0.86 4.24
N LYS A 39 8.99 -0.36 4.45
CA LYS A 39 8.79 -1.51 3.56
C LYS A 39 7.97 -2.57 4.28
N LEU A 40 6.73 -2.76 3.81
CA LEU A 40 5.78 -3.67 4.40
C LEU A 40 5.53 -4.84 3.46
N LYS A 41 5.54 -6.08 3.99
CA LYS A 41 5.20 -7.29 3.23
C LYS A 41 3.70 -7.56 3.33
N CYS A 42 3.00 -7.56 2.21
CA CYS A 42 1.59 -7.92 2.09
C CYS A 42 1.42 -9.44 2.22
N ILE A 43 0.69 -9.88 3.25
CA ILE A 43 0.49 -11.32 3.52
C ILE A 43 -0.86 -11.80 3.02
N GLY A 44 -1.88 -10.96 3.18
CA GLY A 44 -3.23 -11.32 2.82
C GLY A 44 -4.14 -10.11 2.85
N PHE A 45 -5.18 -10.18 2.03
CA PHE A 45 -6.19 -9.16 1.93
C PHE A 45 -7.54 -9.85 1.71
N TRP A 46 -8.61 -9.28 2.24
CA TRP A 46 -9.96 -9.79 2.05
C TRP A 46 -10.99 -8.69 2.23
N LYS A 47 -12.18 -8.92 1.71
CA LYS A 47 -13.32 -8.01 1.83
C LYS A 47 -14.38 -8.59 2.75
N GLU A 48 -14.80 -7.82 3.75
CA GLU A 48 -15.90 -8.19 4.64
C GLU A 48 -16.76 -6.96 4.95
N ASN A 49 -18.09 -7.10 4.95
CA ASN A 49 -19.01 -6.02 5.32
C ASN A 49 -18.78 -4.69 4.57
N LEU A 50 -18.50 -4.75 3.26
CA LEU A 50 -18.16 -3.60 2.39
C LEU A 50 -16.83 -2.89 2.71
N LYS A 51 -16.03 -3.44 3.63
CA LYS A 51 -14.69 -2.95 3.96
C LYS A 51 -13.64 -3.89 3.39
N SER A 52 -12.54 -3.34 2.89
CA SER A 52 -11.38 -4.10 2.45
C SER A 52 -10.30 -4.04 3.52
N TYR A 53 -9.80 -5.21 3.88
CA TYR A 53 -8.81 -5.42 4.93
C TYR A 53 -7.51 -5.91 4.30
N LEU A 54 -6.39 -5.40 4.79
CA LEU A 54 -5.04 -5.79 4.37
C LEU A 54 -4.22 -6.08 5.62
N ILE A 55 -3.55 -7.24 5.63
CA ILE A 55 -2.58 -7.61 6.67
C ILE A 55 -1.19 -7.47 6.07
N THR A 56 -0.39 -6.65 6.72
CA THR A 56 1.02 -6.47 6.39
C THR A 56 1.92 -7.01 7.49
N TYR A 57 3.14 -7.35 7.12
CA TYR A 57 4.21 -7.72 8.02
C TYR A 57 5.40 -6.78 7.87
N ASP A 58 5.79 -6.22 8.99
CA ASP A 58 6.95 -5.38 9.17
C ASP A 58 7.99 -6.14 10.00
N GLU A 59 9.21 -6.24 9.48
CA GLU A 59 10.33 -6.88 10.17
C GLU A 59 10.89 -6.04 11.31
N LEU A 60 10.69 -4.72 11.25
CA LEU A 60 11.21 -3.74 12.21
C LEU A 60 10.27 -3.54 13.41
N ASP A 61 9.01 -3.95 13.32
CA ASP A 61 8.04 -3.83 14.41
C ASP A 61 8.34 -4.83 15.54
N ALA A 62 8.60 -4.31 16.74
CA ALA A 62 9.04 -5.10 17.89
C ALA A 62 7.92 -5.87 18.60
N PHE A 63 6.65 -5.51 18.37
CA PHE A 63 5.54 -6.04 19.15
C PHE A 63 4.89 -7.26 18.50
N SER A 64 4.16 -7.06 17.41
CA SER A 64 3.45 -8.15 16.72
C SER A 64 4.03 -8.47 15.36
N LYS A 65 4.81 -7.57 14.75
CA LYS A 65 5.27 -7.62 13.35
C LYS A 65 4.14 -7.53 12.33
N TYR A 66 2.95 -8.03 12.66
CA TYR A 66 1.75 -7.93 11.85
C TYR A 66 0.97 -6.67 12.18
N ARG A 67 0.50 -5.99 11.14
CA ARG A 67 -0.38 -4.81 11.20
C ARG A 67 -1.60 -5.03 10.32
N CYS A 68 -2.76 -4.57 10.81
CA CYS A 68 -3.99 -4.62 10.05
C CYS A 68 -4.35 -3.23 9.53
N TRP A 69 -4.77 -3.20 8.28
CA TRP A 69 -5.13 -1.99 7.57
C TRP A 69 -6.54 -2.12 7.03
N VAL A 70 -7.31 -1.05 7.19
CA VAL A 70 -8.56 -0.87 6.44
C VAL A 70 -8.25 0.10 5.33
N TYR A 71 -8.43 -0.32 4.08
CA TYR A 71 -8.08 0.49 2.91
C TYR A 71 -9.24 0.62 1.93
N GLN A 72 -9.26 1.72 1.20
CA GLN A 72 -10.22 1.98 0.13
C GLN A 72 -9.58 2.89 -0.92
N ARG A 73 -9.84 2.60 -2.19
CA ARG A 73 -9.51 3.49 -3.29
C ARG A 73 -10.52 4.64 -3.35
N ALA A 74 -10.04 5.88 -3.25
CA ALA A 74 -10.86 7.09 -3.24
C ALA A 74 -11.03 7.69 -4.65
N ASP A 75 -9.94 7.76 -5.42
CA ASP A 75 -9.91 8.22 -6.81
C ASP A 75 -9.09 7.25 -7.67
N LEU A 76 -8.85 7.58 -8.95
CA LEU A 76 -8.01 6.78 -9.83
C LEU A 76 -6.64 6.52 -9.21
N ASN A 77 -5.98 7.53 -8.63
CA ASN A 77 -4.61 7.39 -8.13
C ASN A 77 -4.52 7.66 -6.62
N ARG A 78 -5.64 7.66 -5.89
CA ARG A 78 -5.67 7.95 -4.44
C ARG A 78 -6.18 6.77 -3.65
N VAL A 79 -5.41 6.37 -2.64
CA VAL A 79 -5.74 5.28 -1.71
C VAL A 79 -5.76 5.83 -0.30
N LEU A 80 -6.89 5.67 0.37
CA LEU A 80 -7.04 5.98 1.78
C LEU A 80 -6.83 4.68 2.57
N MET A 81 -6.17 4.77 3.71
CA MET A 81 -6.13 3.64 4.65
C MET A 81 -5.86 4.06 6.09
N SER A 82 -6.34 3.25 7.01
CA SER A 82 -6.06 3.38 8.44
C SER A 82 -5.37 2.15 9.00
N GLU A 83 -4.39 2.38 9.86
CA GLU A 83 -3.67 1.35 10.60
C GLU A 83 -4.38 1.07 11.92
N SER A 84 -4.60 -0.21 12.24
CA SER A 84 -5.08 -0.62 13.55
C SER A 84 -4.00 -0.54 14.62
N ILE A 85 -4.37 -0.37 15.88
CA ILE A 85 -3.42 -0.34 17.02
C ILE A 85 -2.64 -1.66 17.19
N GLY A 86 -3.21 -2.79 16.75
CA GLY A 86 -2.61 -4.12 16.88
C GLY A 86 -2.57 -4.91 15.58
N ALA A 87 -2.41 -6.23 15.70
CA ALA A 87 -2.39 -7.16 14.57
C ALA A 87 -3.79 -7.53 14.04
N TYR A 88 -4.84 -6.82 14.46
CA TYR A 88 -6.22 -7.08 14.07
C TYR A 88 -6.96 -5.77 13.83
N CYS A 89 -7.83 -5.73 12.82
CA CYS A 89 -8.64 -4.56 12.54
C CYS A 89 -9.85 -4.52 13.48
N HIS A 90 -10.15 -3.33 14.00
CA HIS A 90 -11.28 -3.15 14.89
C HIS A 90 -12.58 -2.98 14.09
N LEU A 91 -13.72 -3.46 14.59
CA LEU A 91 -15.01 -3.40 13.88
C LEU A 91 -15.46 -1.97 13.56
N LYS A 92 -15.14 -1.02 14.47
CA LYS A 92 -15.45 0.41 14.31
C LYS A 92 -14.43 1.17 13.48
N GLN A 93 -13.33 0.54 13.08
CA GLN A 93 -12.29 1.19 12.29
C GLN A 93 -12.79 1.40 10.86
N ASP A 94 -12.68 2.63 10.39
CA ASP A 94 -12.92 3.04 9.02
C ASP A 94 -11.64 3.57 8.38
N VAL A 95 -11.68 3.81 7.08
CA VAL A 95 -10.53 4.23 6.27
C VAL A 95 -9.95 5.58 6.73
N THR A 96 -10.78 6.43 7.34
CA THR A 96 -10.40 7.75 7.87
C THR A 96 -10.14 7.74 9.38
N SER A 97 -10.26 6.58 10.04
CA SER A 97 -10.06 6.47 11.49
C SER A 97 -8.59 6.69 11.83
N TRP A 98 -8.33 7.59 12.78
CA TRP A 98 -6.98 7.95 13.21
C TRP A 98 -6.79 7.88 14.73
N ASN A 99 -7.86 7.60 15.49
CA ASN A 99 -7.85 7.69 16.94
C ASN A 99 -8.11 6.33 17.60
N TYR A 100 -7.52 6.13 18.79
CA TYR A 100 -7.57 4.86 19.51
C TYR A 100 -8.99 4.44 19.91
N THR A 101 -9.90 5.41 20.07
CA THR A 101 -11.31 5.18 20.38
C THR A 101 -12.05 4.43 19.28
N GLU A 102 -11.59 4.59 18.03
CA GLU A 102 -12.12 3.91 16.85
C GLU A 102 -11.37 2.59 16.56
N GLY A 103 -10.24 2.38 17.23
CA GLY A 103 -9.35 1.23 17.06
C GLY A 103 -8.22 1.44 16.05
N ALA A 104 -8.02 2.68 15.60
CA ALA A 104 -6.94 3.06 14.70
C ALA A 104 -5.82 3.81 15.43
N ALA A 105 -4.59 3.66 14.95
CA ALA A 105 -3.43 4.42 15.40
C ALA A 105 -3.10 5.58 14.44
N VAL A 106 -3.21 5.34 13.14
CA VAL A 106 -2.83 6.28 12.09
C VAL A 106 -3.81 6.17 10.93
N ALA A 107 -4.15 7.29 10.31
CA ALA A 107 -4.77 7.34 8.99
C ALA A 107 -3.79 7.95 8.01
N ILE A 108 -3.61 7.33 6.85
CA ILE A 108 -2.77 7.84 5.78
C ILE A 108 -3.59 7.97 4.49
N GLU A 109 -3.35 9.09 3.83
CA GLU A 109 -3.78 9.32 2.46
C GLU A 109 -2.56 9.20 1.57
N MET A 110 -2.64 8.24 0.64
CA MET A 110 -1.56 7.97 -0.29
C MET A 110 -2.00 8.31 -1.70
N GLN A 111 -1.05 8.86 -2.43
CA GLN A 111 -1.16 9.11 -3.85
C GLN A 111 -0.26 8.09 -4.55
N GLU A 112 -0.81 7.31 -5.47
CA GLU A 112 -0.03 6.45 -6.36
C GLU A 112 0.64 7.33 -7.40
N TYR A 113 1.98 7.26 -7.46
CA TYR A 113 2.77 7.95 -8.48
C TYR A 113 2.92 7.07 -9.72
N GLU A 114 1.97 7.19 -10.65
CA GLU A 114 2.14 6.67 -11.99
C GLU A 114 3.07 7.59 -12.78
N ARG A 115 4.25 7.10 -13.21
CA ARG A 115 5.03 7.83 -14.22
C ARG A 115 4.27 7.76 -15.54
N GLU A 116 4.16 8.88 -16.27
CA GLU A 116 3.57 8.95 -17.62
C GLU A 116 4.21 7.99 -18.65
N ARG A 117 5.32 7.32 -18.30
CA ARG A 117 6.03 6.32 -19.09
C ARG A 117 6.26 4.97 -18.40
N ASP A 118 5.78 4.74 -17.19
CA ASP A 118 5.96 3.42 -16.56
C ASP A 118 5.04 2.38 -17.21
N GLN A 119 5.60 1.23 -17.55
CA GLN A 119 4.88 0.07 -18.06
C GLN A 119 4.39 -0.82 -16.91
N CYS A 120 3.90 -0.22 -15.84
CA CYS A 120 3.35 -0.91 -14.69
C CYS A 120 1.83 -0.75 -14.70
N PRO A 121 1.05 -1.76 -15.12
CA PRO A 121 -0.40 -1.65 -15.10
C PRO A 121 -0.89 -1.53 -13.65
N MET A 122 -1.81 -0.59 -13.38
CA MET A 122 -2.47 -0.48 -12.07
C MET A 122 -3.11 -1.81 -11.68
N HIS A 123 -2.56 -2.46 -10.66
CA HIS A 123 -3.13 -3.66 -10.10
C HIS A 123 -3.77 -3.33 -8.75
N PHE A 124 -5.09 -3.18 -8.75
CA PHE A 124 -5.86 -3.00 -7.51
C PHE A 124 -6.74 -4.23 -7.31
N ASP A 125 -6.50 -4.95 -6.21
CA ASP A 125 -7.36 -6.03 -5.75
C ASP A 125 -8.02 -5.62 -4.43
N ASP A 126 -9.35 -5.72 -4.40
CA ASP A 126 -10.16 -5.33 -3.24
C ASP A 126 -10.40 -6.50 -2.27
N GLY A 127 -9.92 -7.71 -2.59
CA GLY A 127 -10.04 -8.90 -1.75
C GLY A 127 -11.41 -9.57 -1.80
N THR A 128 -12.21 -9.31 -2.83
CA THR A 128 -13.54 -9.93 -2.96
C THR A 128 -13.48 -11.46 -3.08
N ASN A 129 -12.41 -12.01 -3.70
CA ASN A 129 -12.21 -13.46 -3.80
C ASN A 129 -10.76 -13.86 -3.45
N PRO A 130 -10.47 -14.20 -2.18
CA PRO A 130 -9.12 -14.55 -1.73
C PRO A 130 -8.62 -15.91 -2.28
N TRP A 131 -9.49 -16.70 -2.93
CA TRP A 131 -9.14 -18.00 -3.50
C TRP A 131 -8.81 -17.95 -4.99
N LEU A 132 -8.88 -16.76 -5.60
CA LEU A 132 -8.52 -16.58 -7.01
C LEU A 132 -7.01 -16.73 -7.16
N LEU A 133 -6.56 -17.69 -7.97
CA LEU A 133 -5.15 -17.83 -8.32
C LEU A 133 -4.81 -16.77 -9.38
N SER A 134 -4.29 -15.61 -8.97
CA SER A 134 -3.75 -14.62 -9.91
C SER A 134 -2.38 -15.08 -10.41
N GLU A 135 -2.26 -15.35 -11.72
CA GLU A 135 -0.95 -15.56 -12.35
C GLU A 135 -0.25 -14.20 -12.50
N ASN A 136 0.82 -13.97 -11.73
CA ASN A 136 1.70 -12.79 -11.85
C ASN A 136 2.61 -12.83 -13.09
N THR A 137 2.16 -13.37 -14.22
CA THR A 137 2.96 -13.38 -15.45
C THR A 137 2.51 -12.29 -16.42
N LEU A 138 3.27 -11.21 -16.48
CA LEU A 138 3.17 -10.26 -17.59
C LEU A 138 3.52 -10.99 -18.88
N LYS A 139 2.53 -11.32 -19.72
CA LYS A 139 2.78 -11.79 -21.08
C LYS A 139 3.29 -10.61 -21.91
N ILE A 140 4.60 -10.50 -22.03
CA ILE A 140 5.22 -9.63 -23.03
C ILE A 140 4.92 -10.27 -24.39
N LEU A 141 4.01 -9.67 -25.15
CA LEU A 141 3.82 -10.00 -26.56
C LEU A 141 4.98 -9.36 -27.33
N ILE A 142 5.84 -10.20 -27.91
CA ILE A 142 6.89 -9.82 -28.87
C ILE A 142 6.27 -9.65 -30.25
#